data_AF-A0A351DUG9-F1
#
_entry.id   AF-A0A351DUG9-F1
#
_cell.length_a   1.000
_cell.length_b   1.000
_cell.length_c   1.000
_cell.angle_alpha   90.00
_cell.angle_beta   90.00
_cell.angle_gamma   90.00
#
_symmetry.space_group_name_H-M   'P 1'
#
loop_
_entity.id
_entity.type
_entity.pdbx_description
1 polymer ?
#
loop_
_entity_poly.entity_id
_entity_poly.type
_entity_poly.pdbx_seq_one_letter_code
_entity_poly.pdbx_strand_id
1 'polypeptide(L)' 'MGKHLIVGAAGQLGIELMLALQDKVGPEQVVLADIRPIPHPSAAKSEFVQVDATDGDALKHVVERHDAT' A
#
# COMPACT_ATOMS: atom_id res chain seq x y z
N MET A 1 -6.52 -9.55 12.36
CA MET A 1 -7.22 -8.84 11.27
C MET A 1 -6.11 -8.33 10.39
N GLY A 2 -6.05 -8.76 9.13
CA GLY A 2 -4.92 -8.50 8.25
C GLY A 2 -4.82 -7.03 7.83
N LYS A 3 -3.64 -6.59 7.40
CA LYS A 3 -3.46 -5.23 6.83
C LYS A 3 -4.10 -5.13 5.44
N HIS A 4 -4.41 -3.92 4.99
CA HIS A 4 -4.87 -3.66 3.62
C HIS A 4 -3.69 -3.26 2.73
N LEU A 5 -3.45 -4.02 1.66
CA LEU A 5 -2.41 -3.71 0.68
C LEU A 5 -3.01 -2.95 -0.52
N ILE A 6 -2.48 -1.76 -0.81
CA ILE A 6 -2.83 -0.99 -2.01
C ILE A 6 -1.70 -1.12 -3.03
N VAL A 7 -1.92 -1.90 -4.10
CA VAL A 7 -0.98 -1.99 -5.23
C VAL A 7 -1.31 -0.92 -6.27
N GLY A 8 -0.30 -0.21 -6.78
CA GLY A 8 -0.50 0.97 -7.64
C GLY A 8 -0.87 2.22 -6.84
N ALA A 9 -0.37 2.33 -5.60
CA ALA A 9 -0.75 3.38 -4.66
C ALA A 9 -0.34 4.81 -5.08
N ALA A 10 0.59 4.98 -6.02
CA ALA A 10 1.00 6.29 -6.52
C ALA A 10 0.08 6.86 -7.62
N GLY A 11 -0.89 6.07 -8.10
CA GLY A 11 -1.90 6.53 -9.06
C GLY A 11 -2.96 7.44 -8.44
N GLN A 12 -3.72 8.14 -9.29
CA GLN A 12 -4.78 9.05 -8.83
C GLN A 12 -5.78 8.35 -7.89
N LEU A 13 -6.31 7.19 -8.30
CA LEU A 13 -7.24 6.43 -7.47
C LEU A 13 -6.55 5.76 -6.27
N GLY A 14 -5.28 5.41 -6.40
CA GLY A 14 -4.48 4.84 -5.31
C GLY A 14 -4.32 5.82 -4.14
N ILE A 15 -4.09 7.10 -4.44
CA ILE A 15 -3.99 8.17 -3.44
C ILE A 15 -5.34 8.40 -2.74
N GLU A 16 -6.44 8.51 -3.49
CA GLU A 16 -7.78 8.68 -2.90
C GLU A 16 -8.15 7.48 -2.01
N LEU A 17 -7.82 6.26 -2.46
CA LEU A 17 -8.06 5.04 -1.68
C LEU A 17 -7.20 4.99 -0.41
N MET A 18 -5.91 5.36 -0.50
CA MET A 18 -5.03 5.49 0.66
C MET A 18 -5.65 6.44 1.69
N LEU A 19 -6.07 7.64 1.28
CA LEU A 19 -6.63 8.63 2.20
C LEU A 19 -7.90 8.11 2.89
N ALA A 20 -8.81 7.51 2.12
CA ALA A 20 -10.05 6.96 2.65
C ALA A 20 -9.82 5.76 3.58
N LEU A 21 -8.87 4.87 3.27
CA LEU A 21 -8.55 3.73 4.12
C LEU A 21 -7.82 4.16 5.40
N GLN A 22 -6.84 5.08 5.30
CA GLN A 22 -6.15 5.62 6.48
C GLN A 22 -7.15 6.23 7.48
N ASP A 23 -8.17 6.96 7.00
CA ASP A 23 -9.22 7.54 7.83
C ASP A 23 -10.13 6.47 8.46
N LYS A 24 -10.48 5.44 7.68
CA LYS A 24 -11.44 4.40 8.10
C LYS A 24 -10.86 3.37 9.07
N VAL A 25 -9.62 2.94 8.86
CA VAL A 25 -9.02 1.79 9.58
C VAL A 25 -7.73 2.13 10.33
N GLY A 26 -7.23 3.36 10.20
CA GLY A 26 -5.95 3.77 10.75
C GLY A 26 -4.80 3.53 9.77
N PRO A 27 -3.82 4.45 9.68
CA PRO A 27 -2.73 4.34 8.70
C PRO A 27 -1.78 3.16 8.94
N GLU A 28 -1.71 2.64 10.15
CA GLU A 28 -0.96 1.44 10.53
C GLU A 28 -1.54 0.13 9.95
N GLN A 29 -2.83 0.16 9.58
CA GLN A 29 -3.53 -0.95 8.92
C GLN A 29 -3.42 -0.90 7.39
N VAL A 30 -2.72 0.11 6.84
CA VAL A 30 -2.57 0.29 5.39
C VAL A 30 -1.11 0.10 5.00
N VAL A 31 -0.87 -0.73 3.98
CA VAL A 31 0.42 -0.92 3.32
C VAL A 31 0.29 -0.43 1.89
N LEU A 32 1.23 0.41 1.46
CA LEU A 32 1.23 1.02 0.14
C LEU A 32 2.30 0.36 -0.72
N ALA A 33 1.95 -0.04 -1.94
CA ALA A 33 2.84 -0.68 -2.88
C ALA A 33 2.76 0.00 -4.25
N ASP A 34 3.92 0.35 -4.80
CA ASP A 34 4.02 0.90 -6.16
C ASP A 34 5.45 0.72 -6.69
N ILE A 35 5.62 0.77 -8.02
CA ILE A 35 6.94 0.73 -8.65
C ILE A 35 7.69 2.07 -8.48
N ARG A 36 6.98 3.16 -8.13
CA ARG A 36 7.53 4.50 -7.91
C ARG A 36 7.13 5.07 -6.54
N PRO A 37 7.84 6.08 -6.01
CA PRO A 37 7.44 6.80 -4.81
C PRO A 37 6.05 7.44 -4.94
N ILE A 38 5.31 7.50 -3.83
CA ILE A 38 3.96 8.06 -3.78
C ILE A 38 4.04 9.59 -3.60
N PRO A 39 3.51 10.41 -4.52
CA PRO A 39 3.66 11.86 -4.49
C PRO A 39 2.61 12.53 -3.56
N HIS A 40 2.41 11.99 -2.35
CA HIS A 40 1.45 12.54 -1.39
C HIS A 40 2.00 12.46 0.04
N PRO A 41 1.97 13.55 0.84
CA PRO A 41 2.59 13.60 2.17
C PRO A 41 1.99 12.59 3.17
N SER A 42 0.69 12.29 3.07
CA SER A 42 0.04 11.28 3.92
C SER A 42 0.58 9.86 3.71
N ALA A 43 1.31 9.58 2.61
CA ALA A 43 1.94 8.28 2.41
C ALA A 43 2.96 7.95 3.52
N ALA A 44 3.62 8.97 4.09
CA ALA A 44 4.58 8.79 5.18
C ALA A 44 3.96 8.27 6.49
N LYS A 45 2.62 8.24 6.59
CA LYS A 45 1.89 7.71 7.75
C LYS A 45 1.73 6.19 7.69
N SER A 46 1.86 5.61 6.49
CA SER A 46 1.68 4.18 6.24
C SER A 46 3.00 3.56 5.78
N GLU A 47 3.09 2.24 5.94
CA GLU A 47 4.24 1.49 5.45
C GLU A 47 4.24 1.50 3.91
N PHE A 48 5.40 1.74 3.29
CA PHE A 48 5.56 1.76 1.84
C PHE A 48 6.55 0.68 1.39
N VAL A 49 6.16 -0.07 0.36
CA VAL A 49 6.98 -1.09 -0.29
C VAL A 49 7.11 -0.76 -1.77
N GLN A 50 8.34 -0.60 -2.24
CA GLN A 50 8.57 -0.46 -3.67
C GLN A 50 8.57 -1.85 -4.32
N VAL A 51 7.61 -2.11 -5.20
CA VAL A 51 7.44 -3.42 -5.86
C VAL A 51 6.82 -3.26 -7.24
N ASP A 52 7.30 -4.05 -8.21
CA ASP A 52 6.66 -4.20 -9.51
C ASP A 52 5.51 -5.20 -9.40
N ALA A 53 4.29 -4.77 -9.71
CA ALA A 53 3.10 -5.63 -9.64
C ALA A 53 3.12 -6.81 -10.63
N THR A 54 4.00 -6.77 -11.65
CA THR A 54 4.20 -7.87 -12.60
C THR A 54 5.13 -8.96 -12.05
N ASP A 55 5.86 -8.70 -10.97
CA ASP A 55 6.66 -9.69 -10.24
C ASP A 55 5.79 -10.38 -9.18
N GLY A 56 5.22 -11.52 -9.57
CA GLY A 56 4.31 -12.29 -8.71
C GLY A 56 4.96 -12.85 -7.45
N ASP A 57 6.24 -13.22 -7.51
CA ASP A 57 6.97 -13.75 -6.35
C ASP A 57 7.25 -12.64 -5.33
N ALA A 58 7.65 -11.47 -5.82
CA ALA A 58 7.82 -10.28 -4.97
C ALA A 58 6.49 -9.89 -4.31
N LEU A 59 5.39 -9.86 -5.07
CA LEU A 59 4.08 -9.48 -4.52
C LEU A 59 3.58 -10.49 -3.48
N LYS A 60 3.78 -11.79 -3.73
CA LYS A 60 3.46 -12.84 -2.75
C LYS A 60 4.24 -12.66 -1.45
N HIS A 61 5.53 -12.35 -1.54
CA HIS A 61 6.34 -12.08 -0.35
C HIS A 61 5.81 -10.89 0.46
N VAL A 62 5.34 -9.83 -0.20
CA VAL A 62 4.72 -8.66 0.46
C VAL A 62 3.46 -9.06 1.21
N VAL A 63 2.54 -9.79 0.56
CA VAL A 63 1.30 -10.27 1.18
C VAL A 63 1.57 -11.11 2.43
N GLU A 64 2.49 -12.08 2.34
CA GLU A 64 2.87 -12.97 3.45
C GLU A 64 3.55 -12.21 4.60
N ARG A 65 4.47 -11.29 4.27
CA ARG A 65 5.21 -10.49 5.26
C ARG A 65 4.31 -9.59 6.09
N HIS A 66 3.25 -9.06 5.50
CA HIS A 66 2.36 -8.09 6.15
C HIS A 66 1.05 -8.69 6.66
N ASP A 67 0.82 -10.00 6.49
CA ASP A 67 -0.48 -10.65 6.72
C ASP A 67 -1.60 -9.82 6.08
N ALA A 68 -1.39 -9.42 4.81
CA ALA A 68 -2.22 -8.45 4.14
C ALA A 68 -3.26 -9.11 3.21
N THR A 69 -4.36 -8.41 2.96
CA THR A 69 -5.36 -8.76 1.94
C THR A 69 -5.44 -7.69 0.85
#